data_AF-A0A317MEE5-F1
#
_entry.id   AF-A0A317MEE5-F1
#
_cell.length_a   1.000
_cell.length_b   1.000
_cell.length_c   1.000
_cell.angle_alpha   90.00
_cell.angle_beta   90.00
_cell.angle_gamma   90.00
#
_symmetry.space_group_name_H-M   'P 1'
#
loop_
_entity.id
_entity.type
_entity.pdbx_description
1 polymer ?
#
loop_
_entity_poly.entity_id
_entity_poly.type
_entity_poly.pdbx_seq_one_letter_code
_entity_poly.pdbx_strand_id
1 'polypeptide(L)'
;MSPSEPSTPGRPGRRRKNSEPAEPTAQEDQNRSENREGGRRKGGGRRKKEPRRLRGMLTLLVGALVVALIALGTVLFFQFSGDDGGEQVAQETRPALYKVQDSQDSNMNSVLASREQDTRPLNEGELFERHNSEISGQSLGFTLRDSDLTEDCSAAVWGEQVERALADADCTQAGRATYLSEDDVFGVVAVFNLADIEGSRAVAEAMELPETEEGEEPADPGFVLSPSGEDPLNRLGTGYSAADAIITGHYLVVVWVQPTDSESVDERVSLVTPLVTLANFRNPFFRRIGELGGDAPAGAEEGTGTEEVPGAGDGTGEGVGQETVEDPPPADGTVEAPGVPGE
;
A
#
# COMPACT_ATOMS: atom_id res chain seq x y z
N MET A 1 3.43 -35.98 36.13
CA MET A 1 4.19 -36.06 37.40
C MET A 1 5.67 -35.98 37.06
N SER A 2 6.33 -34.95 37.60
CA SER A 2 7.77 -34.58 37.61
C SER A 2 8.74 -35.76 37.78
N PRO A 3 10.07 -35.65 37.47
CA PRO A 3 10.88 -34.47 37.77
C PRO A 3 12.04 -34.05 36.83
N SER A 4 12.23 -32.72 36.81
CA SER A 4 13.44 -31.92 37.09
C SER A 4 14.78 -32.16 36.37
N GLU A 5 15.34 -31.02 35.93
CA GLU A 5 16.68 -30.72 35.42
C GLU A 5 17.85 -31.12 36.37
N PRO A 6 19.12 -30.99 35.91
CA PRO A 6 19.88 -29.80 36.30
C PRO A 6 20.88 -29.24 35.26
N SER A 7 21.16 -27.94 35.41
CA SER A 7 22.25 -27.18 34.80
C SER A 7 23.65 -27.74 35.11
N THR A 8 24.64 -27.45 34.27
CA THR A 8 26.06 -27.75 34.52
C THR A 8 26.94 -26.50 34.31
N PRO A 9 28.03 -26.34 35.10
CA PRO A 9 28.68 -25.07 35.41
C PRO A 9 29.99 -24.83 34.64
N GLY A 10 30.50 -23.59 34.76
CA GLY A 10 31.71 -23.13 34.08
C GLY A 10 33.03 -23.75 34.56
N ARG A 11 34.11 -23.43 33.82
CA ARG A 11 35.48 -23.52 34.35
C ARG A 11 36.41 -22.40 33.85
N PRO A 12 37.45 -22.06 34.64
CA PRO A 12 38.20 -20.81 34.57
C PRO A 12 39.68 -20.96 34.13
N GLY A 13 40.31 -19.82 33.84
CA GLY A 13 41.76 -19.55 33.97
C GLY A 13 42.61 -19.88 32.73
N ARG A 14 43.75 -19.23 32.45
CA ARG A 14 44.50 -18.15 33.11
C ARG A 14 45.70 -17.77 32.19
N ARG A 15 46.04 -16.47 32.13
CA ARG A 15 47.41 -15.90 32.24
C ARG A 15 48.44 -16.03 31.10
N ARG A 16 48.82 -14.88 30.53
CA ARG A 16 50.10 -14.11 30.67
C ARG A 16 49.87 -12.76 29.94
N LYS A 17 49.85 -11.58 30.55
CA LYS A 17 50.80 -10.80 31.39
C LYS A 17 52.07 -10.39 30.63
N ASN A 18 52.14 -9.11 30.26
CA ASN A 18 53.15 -8.09 30.64
C ASN A 18 52.53 -6.72 30.27
N SER A 19 52.09 -5.91 31.23
CA SER A 19 52.87 -4.94 32.04
C SER A 19 53.15 -3.66 31.24
N GLU A 20 52.34 -2.59 31.40
CA GLU A 20 52.33 -1.58 32.49
C GLU A 20 53.28 -0.38 32.20
N PRO A 21 53.12 0.81 32.81
CA PRO A 21 52.00 1.76 32.62
C PRO A 21 52.47 3.25 32.67
N ALA A 22 51.50 4.19 32.65
CA ALA A 22 51.36 5.40 33.51
C ALA A 22 52.52 6.42 33.62
N GLU A 23 52.36 7.74 33.71
CA GLU A 23 51.23 8.65 34.01
C GLU A 23 51.72 10.11 33.78
N PRO A 24 50.86 11.13 33.93
CA PRO A 24 51.13 12.54 33.61
C PRO A 24 51.59 13.37 34.81
N THR A 25 52.10 14.58 34.58
CA THR A 25 52.04 15.71 35.54
C THR A 25 52.32 17.05 34.85
N ALA A 26 51.62 18.08 35.34
CA ALA A 26 51.73 19.49 34.99
C ALA A 26 52.90 20.18 35.74
N GLN A 27 53.05 21.50 35.52
CA GLN A 27 53.96 22.47 36.17
C GLN A 27 55.40 22.49 35.64
N GLU A 28 56.13 23.60 35.52
CA GLU A 28 55.96 25.05 35.60
C GLU A 28 57.34 25.62 35.17
N ASP A 29 57.44 26.95 34.98
CA ASP A 29 58.66 27.75 35.11
C ASP A 29 59.69 27.98 33.96
N GLN A 30 59.65 29.24 33.50
CA GLN A 30 60.70 30.28 33.56
C GLN A 30 62.06 30.09 32.86
N ASN A 31 62.28 30.87 31.79
CA ASN A 31 63.31 31.94 31.67
C ASN A 31 63.27 32.55 30.25
N ARG A 32 62.94 33.84 30.06
CA ARG A 32 63.77 35.06 30.22
C ARG A 32 64.77 35.29 29.07
N SER A 33 64.52 36.30 28.24
CA SER A 33 65.49 37.37 28.00
C SER A 33 64.81 38.65 27.49
N GLU A 34 65.29 39.77 28.02
CA GLU A 34 64.82 41.13 27.86
C GLU A 34 65.58 41.84 26.71
N ASN A 35 64.98 42.92 26.20
CA ASN A 35 65.54 44.28 26.22
C ASN A 35 65.77 45.04 24.88
N ARG A 36 65.51 46.36 24.98
CA ARG A 36 66.00 47.54 24.21
C ARG A 36 65.16 48.07 23.03
N GLU A 37 64.52 49.23 23.25
CA GLU A 37 64.95 50.60 22.84
C GLU A 37 64.75 50.82 21.34
N GLY A 38 63.99 51.78 20.82
CA GLY A 38 63.80 53.18 21.21
C GLY A 38 63.83 53.98 19.89
N GLY A 39 63.11 55.10 19.76
CA GLY A 39 63.35 56.01 18.62
C GLY A 39 62.15 56.79 18.08
N ARG A 40 61.94 57.98 18.64
CA ARG A 40 61.21 59.10 18.01
C ARG A 40 61.82 59.46 16.65
N ARG A 41 61.00 59.90 15.67
CA ARG A 41 61.01 61.30 15.14
C ARG A 41 60.01 61.54 14.00
N LYS A 42 59.49 62.78 14.04
CA LYS A 42 58.58 63.50 13.14
C LYS A 42 59.16 63.80 11.74
N GLY A 43 58.24 64.02 10.80
CA GLY A 43 58.39 64.89 9.61
C GLY A 43 57.93 64.14 8.35
N GLY A 44 56.81 64.42 7.67
CA GLY A 44 56.14 65.70 7.40
C GLY A 44 56.63 66.27 6.07
N GLY A 45 55.93 66.03 4.96
CA GLY A 45 56.30 66.67 3.68
C GLY A 45 55.62 66.22 2.37
N ARG A 46 54.39 66.69 2.13
CA ARG A 46 53.79 67.19 0.86
C ARG A 46 53.70 66.34 -0.44
N ARG A 47 52.42 66.08 -0.79
CA ARG A 47 51.71 66.29 -2.09
C ARG A 47 52.30 65.73 -3.41
N LYS A 48 51.58 64.79 -4.06
CA LYS A 48 50.74 65.03 -5.27
C LYS A 48 50.09 63.75 -5.85
N LYS A 49 48.80 63.90 -6.17
CA LYS A 49 47.99 63.34 -7.28
C LYS A 49 47.67 61.82 -7.34
N GLU A 50 46.36 61.58 -7.48
CA GLU A 50 45.68 60.31 -7.85
C GLU A 50 46.26 59.63 -9.11
N PRO A 51 45.90 58.36 -9.32
CA PRO A 51 45.09 58.09 -10.51
C PRO A 51 43.78 57.35 -10.20
N ARG A 52 42.66 58.01 -10.52
CA ARG A 52 41.29 57.50 -10.59
C ARG A 52 41.09 56.47 -11.72
N ARG A 53 41.85 55.38 -11.77
CA ARG A 53 41.68 54.36 -12.84
C ARG A 53 41.52 52.91 -12.39
N LEU A 54 41.55 52.60 -11.10
CA LEU A 54 41.25 51.25 -10.59
C LEU A 54 39.82 51.07 -10.06
N ARG A 55 39.11 52.16 -9.73
CA ARG A 55 37.76 52.07 -9.18
C ARG A 55 36.72 51.66 -10.24
N GLY A 56 36.93 52.06 -11.50
CA GLY A 56 36.04 51.70 -12.62
C GLY A 56 36.18 50.23 -13.07
N MET A 57 37.37 49.66 -12.97
CA MET A 57 37.62 48.27 -13.37
C MET A 57 37.06 47.29 -12.33
N LEU A 58 37.14 47.63 -11.03
CA LEU A 58 36.52 46.84 -9.97
C LEU A 58 34.99 46.87 -10.04
N THR A 59 34.38 48.02 -10.36
CA THR A 59 32.91 48.10 -10.55
C THR A 59 32.43 47.31 -11.77
N LEU A 60 33.23 47.25 -12.85
CA LEU A 60 32.90 46.43 -14.02
C LEU A 60 33.03 44.93 -13.72
N LEU A 61 34.04 44.52 -12.95
CA LEU A 61 34.25 43.12 -12.59
C LEU A 61 33.16 42.62 -11.62
N VAL A 62 32.77 43.44 -10.64
CA VAL A 62 31.64 43.13 -9.76
C VAL A 62 30.32 43.13 -10.52
N GLY A 63 30.11 44.08 -11.44
CA GLY A 63 28.92 44.09 -12.30
C GLY A 63 28.82 42.85 -13.19
N ALA A 64 29.92 42.43 -13.80
CA ALA A 64 29.98 41.21 -14.61
C ALA A 64 29.74 39.95 -13.78
N LEU A 65 30.26 39.88 -12.54
CA LEU A 65 30.01 38.77 -11.63
C LEU A 65 28.53 38.69 -11.23
N VAL A 66 27.90 39.81 -10.90
CA VAL A 66 26.47 39.85 -10.54
C VAL A 66 25.61 39.42 -11.73
N VAL A 67 25.92 39.90 -12.94
CA VAL A 67 25.20 39.47 -14.16
C VAL A 67 25.43 37.98 -14.43
N ALA A 68 26.64 37.47 -14.23
CA ALA A 68 26.94 36.04 -14.38
C ALA A 68 26.20 35.19 -13.33
N LEU A 69 26.06 35.66 -12.09
CA LEU A 69 25.32 34.98 -11.04
C LEU A 69 23.80 35.03 -11.29
N ILE A 70 23.27 36.13 -11.82
CA ILE A 70 21.87 36.22 -12.23
C ILE A 70 21.61 35.34 -13.45
N ALA A 71 22.52 35.32 -14.43
CA ALA A 71 22.43 34.43 -15.59
C ALA A 71 22.52 32.96 -15.18
N LEU A 72 23.43 32.61 -14.27
CA LEU A 72 23.53 31.26 -13.72
C LEU A 72 22.30 30.90 -12.88
N GLY A 73 21.81 31.81 -12.05
CA GLY A 73 20.60 31.63 -11.25
C GLY A 73 19.36 31.48 -12.12
N THR A 74 19.26 32.21 -13.23
CA THR A 74 18.17 32.05 -14.20
C THR A 74 18.31 30.76 -15.00
N VAL A 75 19.51 30.36 -15.42
CA VAL A 75 19.71 29.06 -16.10
C VAL A 75 19.42 27.90 -15.14
N LEU A 76 19.85 27.97 -13.88
CA LEU A 76 19.51 26.98 -12.86
C LEU A 76 18.01 27.00 -12.56
N PHE A 77 17.39 28.17 -12.48
CA PHE A 77 15.94 28.30 -12.31
C PHE A 77 15.20 27.72 -13.52
N PHE A 78 15.63 27.95 -14.76
CA PHE A 78 15.02 27.36 -15.94
C PHE A 78 15.40 25.89 -16.18
N GLN A 79 16.46 25.37 -15.55
CA GLN A 79 16.72 23.92 -15.49
C GLN A 79 15.91 23.22 -14.38
N PHE A 80 15.62 23.90 -13.27
CA PHE A 80 14.80 23.38 -12.17
C PHE A 80 13.31 23.71 -12.30
N SER A 81 12.94 24.64 -13.18
CA SER A 81 11.57 25.06 -13.48
C SER A 81 11.26 24.93 -14.97
N GLY A 82 12.13 24.24 -15.71
CA GLY A 82 11.92 23.92 -17.11
C GLY A 82 10.93 22.77 -17.21
N ASP A 83 9.65 23.11 -17.36
CA ASP A 83 8.62 22.37 -18.09
C ASP A 83 8.85 20.84 -18.15
N ASP A 84 8.90 20.24 -16.96
CA ASP A 84 8.64 18.82 -16.84
C ASP A 84 7.15 18.67 -17.16
N GLY A 85 6.82 17.81 -18.12
CA GLY A 85 5.52 17.14 -18.13
C GLY A 85 5.43 16.33 -16.84
N GLY A 86 5.21 17.04 -15.73
CA GLY A 86 5.38 16.54 -14.39
C GLY A 86 4.45 15.38 -14.18
N GLU A 87 5.03 14.24 -13.84
CA GLU A 87 4.29 13.08 -13.39
C GLU A 87 3.40 13.55 -12.24
N GLN A 88 2.08 13.54 -12.46
CA GLN A 88 1.14 14.01 -11.46
C GLN A 88 1.20 13.04 -10.28
N VAL A 89 1.52 13.58 -9.10
CA VAL A 89 1.66 12.80 -7.87
C VAL A 89 0.26 12.36 -7.41
N ALA A 90 0.16 11.11 -6.93
CA ALA A 90 -1.07 10.61 -6.33
C ALA A 90 -1.48 11.44 -5.10
N GLN A 91 -2.77 11.65 -4.92
CA GLN A 91 -3.29 12.43 -3.80
C GLN A 91 -3.32 11.61 -2.50
N GLU A 92 -2.98 12.25 -1.39
CA GLU A 92 -3.12 11.72 -0.04
C GLU A 92 -4.54 11.95 0.47
N THR A 93 -5.49 11.13 0.01
CA THR A 93 -6.92 11.22 0.34
C THR A 93 -7.45 9.91 0.90
N ARG A 94 -8.72 9.90 1.32
CA ARG A 94 -9.41 8.74 1.87
C ARG A 94 -10.78 8.53 1.24
N PRO A 95 -11.31 7.30 1.28
CA PRO A 95 -12.69 7.04 0.92
C PRO A 95 -13.65 7.69 1.93
N ALA A 96 -14.82 8.13 1.45
CA ALA A 96 -15.90 8.59 2.32
C ALA A 96 -16.52 7.45 3.14
N LEU A 97 -16.47 6.22 2.62
CA LEU A 97 -16.87 5.00 3.33
C LEU A 97 -15.79 3.93 3.20
N TYR A 98 -15.41 3.34 4.32
CA TYR A 98 -14.48 2.22 4.36
C TYR A 98 -15.09 1.04 5.12
N LYS A 99 -14.86 -0.18 4.64
CA LYS A 99 -15.30 -1.41 5.29
C LYS A 99 -14.25 -2.49 5.19
N VAL A 100 -14.09 -3.24 6.28
CA VAL A 100 -13.28 -4.46 6.29
C VAL A 100 -14.18 -5.67 6.01
N GLN A 101 -13.77 -6.50 5.06
CA GLN A 101 -14.41 -7.74 4.67
C GLN A 101 -13.55 -8.91 5.13
N ASP A 102 -13.85 -9.44 6.32
CA ASP A 102 -13.23 -10.67 6.85
C ASP A 102 -14.25 -11.82 6.85
N SER A 103 -14.11 -12.74 5.90
CA SER A 103 -14.86 -13.99 5.91
C SER A 103 -14.03 -15.07 6.61
N GLN A 104 -14.15 -15.15 7.94
CA GLN A 104 -13.36 -16.05 8.79
C GLN A 104 -13.45 -17.53 8.35
N ASP A 105 -14.62 -17.97 7.87
CA ASP A 105 -14.85 -19.35 7.41
C ASP A 105 -14.54 -19.56 5.91
N SER A 106 -13.92 -18.57 5.25
CA SER A 106 -13.60 -18.71 3.83
C SER A 106 -12.44 -19.69 3.61
N ASN A 107 -12.61 -20.59 2.64
CA ASN A 107 -11.53 -21.47 2.19
C ASN A 107 -10.28 -20.69 1.71
N MET A 108 -10.48 -19.45 1.27
CA MET A 108 -9.39 -18.57 0.87
C MET A 108 -8.51 -18.18 2.06
N ASN A 109 -9.14 -17.81 3.18
CA ASN A 109 -8.43 -17.42 4.40
C ASN A 109 -7.70 -18.60 5.05
N SER A 110 -8.19 -19.83 4.91
CA SER A 110 -7.51 -21.01 5.45
C SER A 110 -6.35 -21.48 4.56
N VAL A 111 -6.54 -21.56 3.24
CA VAL A 111 -5.52 -22.08 2.32
C VAL A 111 -4.37 -21.08 2.10
N LEU A 112 -4.67 -19.79 2.09
CA LEU A 112 -3.67 -18.72 1.95
C LEU A 112 -3.32 -18.09 3.30
N ALA A 113 -3.51 -18.78 4.43
CA ALA A 113 -3.41 -18.15 5.76
C ALA A 113 -2.04 -17.50 6.05
N SER A 114 -0.96 -18.05 5.52
CA SER A 114 0.39 -17.50 5.70
C SER A 114 1.26 -17.65 4.46
N ARG A 115 2.27 -16.78 4.36
CA ARG A 115 3.28 -16.83 3.31
C ARG A 115 4.19 -18.07 3.40
N GLU A 116 4.20 -18.74 4.55
CA GLU A 116 4.84 -20.06 4.69
C GLU A 116 4.06 -21.16 3.94
N GLN A 117 2.74 -21.03 3.85
CA GLN A 117 1.86 -21.96 3.14
C GLN A 117 1.80 -21.63 1.64
N ASP A 118 1.90 -20.35 1.27
CA ASP A 118 2.05 -19.88 -0.11
C ASP A 118 3.35 -19.09 -0.28
N THR A 119 4.44 -19.82 -0.55
CA THR A 119 5.79 -19.23 -0.64
C THR A 119 6.06 -18.48 -1.96
N ARG A 120 5.09 -18.45 -2.87
CA ARG A 120 5.26 -17.87 -4.20
C ARG A 120 5.14 -16.35 -4.13
N PRO A 121 6.13 -15.59 -4.62
CA PRO A 121 6.01 -14.14 -4.69
C PRO A 121 4.87 -13.72 -5.63
N LEU A 122 4.37 -12.51 -5.42
CA LEU A 122 3.48 -11.85 -6.37
C LEU A 122 4.23 -11.54 -7.67
N ASN A 123 3.54 -11.67 -8.80
CA ASN A 123 4.06 -11.40 -10.13
C ASN A 123 3.10 -10.48 -10.91
N GLU A 124 3.64 -9.54 -11.67
CA GLU A 124 2.85 -8.59 -12.48
C GLU A 124 1.90 -9.30 -13.46
N GLY A 125 2.38 -10.31 -14.18
CA GLY A 125 1.57 -11.05 -15.15
C GLY A 125 0.49 -11.91 -14.51
N GLU A 126 0.62 -12.22 -13.21
CA GLU A 126 -0.46 -12.84 -12.45
C GLU A 126 -1.49 -11.82 -11.97
N LEU A 127 -1.03 -10.67 -11.46
CA LEU A 127 -1.86 -9.65 -10.83
C LEU A 127 -2.58 -8.74 -11.82
N PHE A 128 -1.97 -8.36 -12.93
CA PHE A 128 -2.45 -7.26 -13.77
C PHE A 128 -2.79 -7.68 -15.20
N GLU A 129 -2.28 -8.82 -15.67
CA GLU A 129 -2.59 -9.31 -17.01
C GLU A 129 -3.83 -10.23 -17.04
N ARG A 130 -4.18 -10.69 -18.24
CA ARG A 130 -5.26 -11.66 -18.51
C ARG A 130 -6.63 -11.18 -18.04
N HIS A 131 -7.13 -11.72 -16.93
CA HIS A 131 -8.45 -11.42 -16.39
C HIS A 131 -8.46 -10.15 -15.52
N ASN A 132 -7.29 -9.58 -15.26
CA ASN A 132 -7.17 -8.34 -14.50
C ASN A 132 -6.81 -7.14 -15.39
N SER A 133 -6.54 -7.33 -16.69
CA SER A 133 -6.49 -6.20 -17.64
C SER A 133 -7.89 -5.67 -17.97
N GLU A 134 -8.89 -6.56 -17.92
CA GLU A 134 -10.31 -6.26 -18.04
C GLU A 134 -11.08 -7.04 -16.98
N ILE A 135 -11.64 -6.32 -16.00
CA ILE A 135 -12.43 -6.90 -14.92
C ILE A 135 -13.89 -6.63 -15.20
N SER A 136 -14.69 -7.68 -15.34
CA SER A 136 -16.14 -7.56 -15.56
C SER A 136 -16.92 -8.26 -14.46
N GLY A 137 -18.11 -7.76 -14.18
CA GLY A 137 -18.99 -8.30 -13.16
C GLY A 137 -20.34 -7.62 -13.23
N GLN A 138 -21.41 -8.42 -13.14
CA GLN A 138 -22.78 -7.92 -13.34
C GLN A 138 -22.91 -7.21 -14.69
N SER A 139 -23.33 -5.94 -14.71
CA SER A 139 -23.46 -5.09 -15.89
C SER A 139 -22.36 -4.02 -16.00
N LEU A 140 -21.25 -4.16 -15.27
CA LEU A 140 -20.18 -3.18 -15.18
C LEU A 140 -18.85 -3.81 -15.59
N GLY A 141 -18.02 -3.04 -16.31
CA GLY A 141 -16.67 -3.41 -16.70
C GLY A 141 -15.64 -2.36 -16.31
N PHE A 142 -14.45 -2.80 -15.93
CA PHE A 142 -13.27 -1.99 -15.63
C PHE A 142 -12.12 -2.40 -16.54
N THR A 143 -11.44 -1.42 -17.12
CA THR A 143 -10.23 -1.62 -17.92
C THR A 143 -9.04 -1.06 -17.16
N LEU A 144 -7.97 -1.85 -17.05
CA LEU A 144 -6.70 -1.45 -16.44
C LEU A 144 -6.11 -0.25 -17.19
N ARG A 145 -5.63 0.75 -16.46
CA ARG A 145 -4.95 1.92 -17.03
C ARG A 145 -3.49 1.98 -16.68
N ASP A 146 -3.19 1.79 -15.41
CA ASP A 146 -1.81 1.79 -14.92
C ASP A 146 -1.66 0.79 -13.77
N SER A 147 -0.45 0.27 -13.58
CA SER A 147 -0.14 -0.71 -12.55
C SER A 147 1.33 -0.67 -12.14
N ASP A 148 1.58 -0.95 -10.87
CA ASP A 148 2.91 -1.00 -10.27
C ASP A 148 3.00 -2.20 -9.31
N LEU A 149 4.17 -2.84 -9.26
CA LEU A 149 4.51 -3.87 -8.27
C LEU A 149 5.86 -3.54 -7.68
N THR A 150 5.88 -3.29 -6.36
CA THR A 150 7.08 -2.88 -5.63
C THR A 150 7.35 -3.80 -4.44
N GLU A 151 8.62 -3.91 -4.06
CA GLU A 151 9.05 -4.52 -2.78
C GLU A 151 9.03 -3.51 -1.63
N ASP A 152 8.93 -2.21 -1.94
CA ASP A 152 8.77 -1.15 -0.95
C ASP A 152 7.28 -0.91 -0.68
N CYS A 153 6.72 -1.62 0.29
CA CYS A 153 5.31 -1.50 0.64
C CYS A 153 4.93 -0.10 1.15
N SER A 154 5.88 0.67 1.70
CA SER A 154 5.59 2.03 2.19
C SER A 154 5.29 3.00 1.04
N ALA A 155 5.85 2.77 -0.15
CA ALA A 155 5.56 3.57 -1.34
C ALA A 155 4.12 3.43 -1.85
N ALA A 156 3.37 2.42 -1.37
CA ALA A 156 2.00 2.15 -1.78
C ALA A 156 0.94 2.81 -0.90
N VAL A 157 1.34 3.45 0.21
CA VAL A 157 0.44 4.07 1.19
C VAL A 157 0.96 5.45 1.58
N TRP A 158 0.13 6.19 2.29
CA TRP A 158 0.53 7.36 3.04
C TRP A 158 0.01 7.25 4.48
N GLY A 159 0.64 7.96 5.40
CA GLY A 159 0.30 7.97 6.82
C GLY A 159 1.10 6.96 7.65
N GLU A 160 1.69 7.46 8.73
CA GLU A 160 2.68 6.75 9.56
C GLU A 160 2.08 5.50 10.25
N GLN A 161 0.81 5.54 10.61
CA GLN A 161 0.09 4.41 11.21
C GLN A 161 -0.01 3.21 10.25
N VAL A 162 -0.37 3.46 8.99
CA VAL A 162 -0.50 2.42 7.96
C VAL A 162 0.89 1.91 7.56
N GLU A 163 1.86 2.80 7.39
CA GLU A 163 3.27 2.42 7.12
C GLU A 163 3.83 1.50 8.20
N ARG A 164 3.59 1.83 9.48
CA ARG A 164 3.99 1.00 10.61
C ARG A 164 3.27 -0.34 10.63
N ALA A 165 1.96 -0.36 10.38
CA ALA A 165 1.20 -1.60 10.34
C ALA A 165 1.72 -2.54 9.24
N LEU A 166 2.10 -2.01 8.07
CA LEU A 166 2.74 -2.79 7.00
C LEU A 166 4.10 -3.36 7.42
N ALA A 167 4.91 -2.56 8.13
CA ALA A 167 6.20 -3.00 8.64
C ALA A 167 6.05 -4.09 9.71
N ASP A 168 5.12 -3.91 10.67
CA ASP A 168 4.84 -4.87 11.73
C ASP A 168 4.22 -6.18 11.18
N ALA A 169 3.53 -6.11 10.05
CA ALA A 169 2.97 -7.26 9.32
C ALA A 169 3.99 -7.92 8.36
N ASP A 170 5.27 -7.53 8.40
CA ASP A 170 6.36 -8.03 7.56
C ASP A 170 6.01 -8.01 6.06
N CYS A 171 5.42 -6.90 5.60
CA CYS A 171 5.07 -6.71 4.19
C CYS A 171 6.30 -6.83 3.29
N THR A 172 6.17 -7.61 2.21
CA THR A 172 7.27 -7.86 1.26
C THR A 172 7.02 -7.36 -0.14
N GLN A 173 5.75 -7.21 -0.54
CA GLN A 173 5.38 -6.69 -1.85
C GLN A 173 4.07 -5.92 -1.74
N ALA A 174 3.97 -4.84 -2.49
CA ALA A 174 2.73 -4.11 -2.71
C ALA A 174 2.48 -3.99 -4.22
N GLY A 175 1.33 -4.47 -4.68
CA GLY A 175 0.83 -4.26 -6.03
C GLY A 175 -0.25 -3.20 -6.04
N ARG A 176 -0.23 -2.28 -7.00
CA ARG A 176 -1.26 -1.26 -7.18
C ARG A 176 -1.72 -1.21 -8.63
N ALA A 177 -2.99 -0.91 -8.85
CA ALA A 177 -3.55 -0.74 -10.18
C ALA A 177 -4.67 0.30 -10.21
N THR A 178 -4.78 1.03 -11.33
CA THR A 178 -5.89 1.94 -11.61
C THR A 178 -6.78 1.39 -12.71
N TYR A 179 -8.07 1.61 -12.57
CA TYR A 179 -9.10 1.08 -13.46
C TYR A 179 -10.08 2.17 -13.85
N LEU A 180 -10.49 2.17 -15.12
CA LEU A 180 -11.56 3.02 -15.64
C LEU A 180 -12.69 2.18 -16.21
N SER A 181 -13.92 2.56 -15.89
CA SER A 181 -15.14 2.01 -16.47
C SER A 181 -15.68 2.93 -17.56
N GLU A 182 -16.41 2.34 -18.51
CA GLU A 182 -17.22 3.10 -19.48
C GLU A 182 -18.49 3.67 -18.85
N ASP A 183 -18.89 3.17 -17.68
CA ASP A 183 -20.06 3.62 -16.92
C ASP A 183 -19.71 4.74 -15.91
N ASP A 184 -18.77 5.62 -16.28
CA ASP A 184 -18.40 6.83 -15.53
C ASP A 184 -17.91 6.58 -14.09
N VAL A 185 -17.28 5.43 -13.82
CA VAL A 185 -16.65 5.09 -12.52
C VAL A 185 -15.17 4.78 -12.72
N PHE A 186 -14.34 5.18 -11.77
CA PHE A 186 -12.93 4.81 -11.70
C PHE A 186 -12.59 4.18 -10.36
N GLY A 187 -11.48 3.46 -10.30
CA GLY A 187 -11.04 2.85 -9.06
C GLY A 187 -9.57 2.53 -8.99
N VAL A 188 -9.12 2.31 -7.76
CA VAL A 188 -7.78 1.85 -7.40
C VAL A 188 -7.91 0.50 -6.71
N VAL A 189 -6.98 -0.40 -7.03
CA VAL A 189 -6.75 -1.62 -6.27
C VAL A 189 -5.36 -1.57 -5.68
N ALA A 190 -5.22 -1.93 -4.41
CA ALA A 190 -3.95 -2.20 -3.77
C ALA A 190 -3.96 -3.62 -3.19
N VAL A 191 -2.83 -4.32 -3.32
CA VAL A 191 -2.63 -5.66 -2.77
C VAL A 191 -1.33 -5.68 -1.99
N PHE A 192 -1.37 -6.17 -0.75
CA PHE A 192 -0.20 -6.32 0.10
C PHE A 192 0.09 -7.80 0.36
N ASN A 193 1.35 -8.19 0.21
CA ASN A 193 1.86 -9.53 0.55
C ASN A 193 2.50 -9.50 1.94
N LEU A 194 1.74 -9.98 2.94
CA LEU A 194 2.07 -9.89 4.36
C LEU A 194 2.55 -11.25 4.90
N ALA A 195 3.02 -11.31 6.14
CA ALA A 195 3.43 -12.58 6.74
C ALA A 195 2.27 -13.58 6.85
N ASP A 196 1.13 -13.11 7.35
CA ASP A 196 -0.03 -13.92 7.67
C ASP A 196 -1.35 -13.11 7.62
N ILE A 197 -2.45 -13.82 7.86
CA ILE A 197 -3.80 -13.26 7.87
C ILE A 197 -4.02 -12.26 9.02
N GLU A 198 -3.36 -12.45 10.16
CA GLU A 198 -3.35 -11.51 11.28
C GLU A 198 -2.70 -10.18 10.87
N GLY A 199 -1.60 -10.23 10.11
CA GLY A 199 -1.01 -9.05 9.49
C GLY A 199 -2.00 -8.35 8.53
N SER A 200 -2.74 -9.11 7.72
CA SER A 200 -3.77 -8.55 6.84
C SER A 200 -4.88 -7.83 7.59
N ARG A 201 -5.33 -8.40 8.72
CA ARG A 201 -6.30 -7.77 9.61
C ARG A 201 -5.77 -6.49 10.25
N ALA A 202 -4.54 -6.54 10.78
CA ALA A 202 -3.92 -5.39 11.44
C ALA A 202 -3.72 -4.21 10.48
N VAL A 203 -3.31 -4.46 9.25
CA VAL A 203 -3.17 -3.42 8.21
C VAL A 203 -4.55 -2.87 7.80
N ALA A 204 -5.56 -3.73 7.67
CA ALA A 204 -6.92 -3.29 7.36
C ALA A 204 -7.52 -2.42 8.49
N GLU A 205 -7.27 -2.77 9.75
CA GLU A 205 -7.68 -1.99 10.93
C GLU A 205 -6.95 -0.64 11.00
N ALA A 206 -5.65 -0.61 10.69
CA ALA A 206 -4.87 0.63 10.63
C ALA A 206 -5.36 1.61 9.54
N MET A 207 -6.11 1.12 8.54
CA MET A 207 -6.75 1.95 7.51
C MET A 207 -8.16 2.42 7.90
N GLU A 208 -8.69 2.05 9.08
CA GLU A 208 -9.93 2.64 9.60
C GLU A 208 -9.72 4.11 9.98
N LEU A 209 -10.79 4.90 9.96
CA LEU A 209 -10.69 6.29 10.42
C LEU A 209 -10.66 6.25 11.95
N PRO A 210 -9.62 6.77 12.62
CA PRO A 210 -9.59 6.79 14.07
C PRO A 210 -10.82 7.52 14.61
N GLU A 211 -11.51 6.92 15.58
CA GLU A 211 -12.56 7.62 16.31
C GLU A 211 -11.92 8.80 17.05
N THR A 212 -12.30 10.02 16.70
CA THR A 212 -11.93 11.22 17.43
C THR A 212 -13.09 11.76 18.24
N GLU A 213 -12.77 12.47 19.33
CA GLU A 213 -13.76 13.27 20.04
C GLU A 213 -14.37 14.31 19.08
N GLU A 214 -15.64 14.67 19.30
CA GLU A 214 -16.35 15.62 18.43
C GLU A 214 -15.55 16.92 18.22
N GLY A 215 -15.10 17.13 16.98
CA GLY A 215 -14.39 18.35 16.57
C GLY A 215 -12.86 18.24 16.54
N GLU A 216 -12.28 17.08 16.82
CA GLU A 216 -10.86 16.81 16.58
C GLU A 216 -10.67 16.12 15.23
N GLU A 217 -9.72 16.60 14.43
CA GLU A 217 -9.33 15.87 13.21
C GLU A 217 -8.50 14.64 13.59
N PRO A 218 -8.78 13.46 13.00
CA PRO A 218 -8.01 12.25 13.25
C PRO A 218 -6.55 12.50 12.93
N ALA A 219 -5.69 12.25 13.92
CA ALA A 219 -4.26 12.30 13.73
C ALA A 219 -3.84 11.17 12.79
N ASP A 220 -3.13 11.53 11.71
CA ASP A 220 -2.51 10.60 10.77
C ASP A 220 -3.47 9.59 10.09
N PRO A 221 -4.48 10.09 9.35
CA PRO A 221 -5.53 9.27 8.78
C PRO A 221 -5.03 8.60 7.47
N GLY A 222 -4.04 7.72 7.54
CA GLY A 222 -3.39 7.12 6.36
C GLY A 222 -4.29 6.23 5.49
N PHE A 223 -3.93 6.06 4.21
CA PHE A 223 -4.63 5.17 3.28
C PHE A 223 -3.75 4.77 2.07
N VAL A 224 -4.32 4.02 1.12
CA VAL A 224 -3.60 3.59 -0.10
C VAL A 224 -3.41 4.75 -1.10
N LEU A 225 -2.28 4.73 -1.81
CA LEU A 225 -1.98 5.65 -2.90
C LEU A 225 -2.31 5.01 -4.25
N SER A 226 -2.82 5.81 -5.18
CA SER A 226 -2.89 5.43 -6.60
C SER A 226 -1.48 5.30 -7.20
N PRO A 227 -1.20 4.36 -8.12
CA PRO A 227 0.06 4.32 -8.84
C PRO A 227 0.19 5.45 -9.89
N SER A 228 -0.92 6.08 -10.29
CA SER A 228 -0.96 7.24 -11.18
C SER A 228 -1.77 8.39 -10.58
N GLY A 229 -1.29 9.62 -10.75
CA GLY A 229 -2.05 10.84 -10.48
C GLY A 229 -2.66 11.47 -11.73
N GLU A 230 -2.82 10.76 -12.84
CA GLU A 230 -3.47 11.30 -14.04
C GLU A 230 -4.99 11.50 -13.84
N ASP A 231 -5.64 12.29 -14.68
CA ASP A 231 -7.11 12.40 -14.65
C ASP A 231 -7.78 11.07 -15.07
N PRO A 232 -8.86 10.62 -14.40
CA PRO A 232 -9.55 11.23 -13.26
C PRO A 232 -9.01 10.84 -11.87
N LEU A 233 -7.91 10.09 -11.80
CA LEU A 233 -7.35 9.55 -10.55
C LEU A 233 -6.78 10.64 -9.63
N ASN A 234 -6.38 11.80 -10.17
CA ASN A 234 -6.06 12.99 -9.37
C ASN A 234 -7.22 13.54 -8.53
N ARG A 235 -8.46 13.07 -8.75
CA ARG A 235 -9.66 13.44 -7.97
C ARG A 235 -10.12 12.32 -7.03
N LEU A 236 -9.35 11.24 -6.91
CA LEU A 236 -9.69 10.15 -5.99
C LEU A 236 -9.81 10.69 -4.55
N GLY A 237 -10.92 10.38 -3.88
CA GLY A 237 -11.20 10.82 -2.51
C GLY A 237 -11.69 12.26 -2.36
N THR A 238 -11.76 13.06 -3.44
CA THR A 238 -12.35 14.41 -3.37
C THR A 238 -13.88 14.38 -3.47
N GLY A 239 -14.42 13.34 -4.11
CA GLY A 239 -15.86 13.07 -4.21
C GLY A 239 -16.29 11.92 -3.29
N TYR A 240 -17.59 11.63 -3.29
CA TYR A 240 -18.13 10.47 -2.62
C TYR A 240 -17.55 9.20 -3.23
N SER A 241 -16.80 8.49 -2.40
CA SER A 241 -16.09 7.28 -2.78
C SER A 241 -16.16 6.26 -1.66
N ALA A 242 -15.99 4.99 -2.01
CA ALA A 242 -16.05 3.91 -1.05
C ALA A 242 -14.94 2.91 -1.31
N ALA A 243 -14.45 2.29 -0.24
CA ALA A 243 -13.45 1.25 -0.31
C ALA A 243 -13.81 0.04 0.56
N ASP A 244 -13.44 -1.15 0.08
CA ASP A 244 -13.46 -2.39 0.84
C ASP A 244 -12.02 -2.90 0.99
N ALA A 245 -11.60 -3.17 2.21
CA ALA A 245 -10.41 -3.96 2.51
C ALA A 245 -10.80 -5.42 2.69
N ILE A 246 -10.32 -6.28 1.81
CA ILE A 246 -10.75 -7.66 1.70
C ILE A 246 -9.62 -8.60 2.08
N ILE A 247 -9.78 -9.22 3.24
CA ILE A 247 -8.80 -10.18 3.75
C ILE A 247 -8.89 -11.46 2.93
N THR A 248 -7.75 -11.83 2.33
CA THR A 248 -7.58 -12.93 1.39
C THR A 248 -6.38 -13.78 1.86
N GLY A 249 -6.51 -14.35 3.05
CA GLY A 249 -5.38 -14.97 3.76
C GLY A 249 -4.33 -13.92 4.16
N HIS A 250 -3.06 -14.20 3.89
CA HIS A 250 -1.94 -13.27 4.07
C HIS A 250 -1.86 -12.16 3.02
N TYR A 251 -2.78 -12.15 2.05
CA TYR A 251 -2.97 -11.03 1.15
C TYR A 251 -4.09 -10.12 1.65
N LEU A 252 -3.79 -8.83 1.75
CA LEU A 252 -4.81 -7.80 1.92
C LEU A 252 -5.10 -7.16 0.57
N VAL A 253 -6.35 -7.22 0.10
CA VAL A 253 -6.78 -6.58 -1.15
C VAL A 253 -7.70 -5.42 -0.83
N VAL A 254 -7.27 -4.20 -1.11
CA VAL A 254 -8.07 -2.98 -0.95
C VAL A 254 -8.58 -2.56 -2.32
N VAL A 255 -9.90 -2.40 -2.45
CA VAL A 255 -10.53 -1.83 -3.64
C VAL A 255 -11.18 -0.51 -3.27
N TRP A 256 -10.98 0.54 -4.06
CA TRP A 256 -11.52 1.88 -3.82
C TRP A 256 -12.09 2.43 -5.11
N VAL A 257 -13.37 2.81 -5.10
CA VAL A 257 -14.09 3.30 -6.29
C VAL A 257 -14.72 4.66 -6.06
N GLN A 258 -14.81 5.44 -7.14
CA GLN A 258 -15.44 6.76 -7.16
C GLN A 258 -16.10 7.03 -8.53
N PRO A 259 -17.30 7.63 -8.57
CA PRO A 259 -17.87 8.17 -9.80
C PRO A 259 -17.04 9.35 -10.35
N THR A 260 -16.89 9.44 -11.66
CA THR A 260 -16.12 10.51 -12.33
C THR A 260 -16.74 11.90 -12.19
N ASP A 261 -18.05 11.97 -11.95
CA ASP A 261 -18.84 13.18 -11.75
C ASP A 261 -19.04 13.55 -10.28
N SER A 262 -18.52 12.76 -9.33
CA SER A 262 -18.67 13.06 -7.91
C SER A 262 -17.73 14.19 -7.47
N GLU A 263 -18.32 15.32 -7.07
CA GLU A 263 -17.60 16.53 -6.64
C GLU A 263 -17.63 16.75 -5.12
N SER A 264 -18.41 15.97 -4.37
CA SER A 264 -18.59 16.12 -2.92
C SER A 264 -18.68 14.78 -2.21
N VAL A 265 -18.03 14.68 -1.05
CA VAL A 265 -18.11 13.52 -0.14
C VAL A 265 -19.48 13.33 0.50
N ASP A 266 -20.33 14.37 0.49
CA ASP A 266 -21.67 14.32 1.08
C ASP A 266 -22.72 13.78 0.10
N GLU A 267 -22.43 13.77 -1.20
CA GLU A 267 -23.36 13.32 -2.24
C GLU A 267 -23.29 11.81 -2.43
N ARG A 268 -24.07 11.10 -1.60
CA ARG A 268 -24.05 9.64 -1.58
C ARG A 268 -24.73 9.04 -2.79
N VAL A 269 -24.03 8.13 -3.45
CA VAL A 269 -24.57 7.21 -4.46
C VAL A 269 -24.34 5.75 -4.06
N SER A 270 -25.01 4.82 -4.73
CA SER A 270 -24.73 3.39 -4.50
C SER A 270 -23.43 2.99 -5.19
N LEU A 271 -22.44 2.54 -4.41
CA LEU A 271 -21.17 2.03 -4.93
C LEU A 271 -21.02 0.51 -4.77
N VAL A 272 -22.12 -0.19 -4.46
CA VAL A 272 -22.10 -1.65 -4.25
C VAL A 272 -21.67 -2.39 -5.52
N THR A 273 -22.28 -2.10 -6.67
CA THR A 273 -21.93 -2.73 -7.94
C THR A 273 -20.46 -2.50 -8.32
N PRO A 274 -19.93 -1.26 -8.34
CA PRO A 274 -18.52 -1.06 -8.66
C PRO A 274 -17.55 -1.70 -7.68
N LEU A 275 -17.83 -1.69 -6.37
CA LEU A 275 -17.00 -2.39 -5.38
C LEU A 275 -16.96 -3.90 -5.63
N VAL A 276 -18.13 -4.54 -5.80
CA VAL A 276 -18.23 -5.98 -6.04
C VAL A 276 -17.56 -6.37 -7.36
N THR A 277 -17.76 -5.58 -8.42
CA THR A 277 -17.13 -5.84 -9.71
C THR A 277 -15.62 -5.70 -9.62
N LEU A 278 -15.09 -4.63 -9.02
CA LEU A 278 -13.64 -4.43 -8.89
C LEU A 278 -13.00 -5.47 -7.95
N ALA A 279 -13.73 -5.95 -6.94
CA ALA A 279 -13.30 -7.03 -6.04
C ALA A 279 -13.05 -8.37 -6.75
N ASN A 280 -13.48 -8.54 -8.01
CA ASN A 280 -13.08 -9.67 -8.86
C ASN A 280 -11.60 -9.65 -9.23
N PHE A 281 -10.86 -8.56 -8.94
CA PHE A 281 -9.39 -8.52 -9.00
C PHE A 281 -8.74 -9.71 -8.26
N ARG A 282 -9.43 -10.28 -7.26
CA ARG A 282 -8.99 -11.47 -6.49
C ARG A 282 -8.96 -12.78 -7.29
N ASN A 283 -9.40 -12.79 -8.54
CA ASN A 283 -9.37 -13.97 -9.43
C ASN A 283 -8.05 -14.76 -9.43
N PRO A 284 -6.86 -14.13 -9.42
CA PRO A 284 -5.60 -14.86 -9.33
C PRO A 284 -5.48 -15.73 -8.06
N PHE A 285 -5.97 -15.25 -6.92
CA PHE A 285 -5.89 -15.99 -5.65
C PHE A 285 -6.78 -17.24 -5.62
N PHE A 286 -7.92 -17.23 -6.32
CA PHE A 286 -8.73 -18.44 -6.49
C PHE A 286 -7.98 -19.53 -7.28
N ARG A 287 -7.14 -19.15 -8.25
CA ARG A 287 -6.27 -20.10 -8.97
C ARG A 287 -5.20 -20.66 -8.04
N ARG A 288 -4.58 -19.80 -7.22
CA ARG A 288 -3.59 -20.20 -6.22
C ARG A 288 -4.14 -21.24 -5.24
N ILE A 289 -5.38 -21.06 -4.77
CA ILE A 289 -6.06 -22.04 -3.91
C ILE A 289 -6.22 -23.39 -4.61
N GLY A 290 -6.63 -23.40 -5.88
CA GLY A 290 -6.77 -24.63 -6.65
C GLY A 290 -5.47 -25.41 -6.78
N GLU A 291 -4.34 -24.70 -6.90
CA GLU A 291 -3.01 -25.29 -6.99
C GLU A 291 -2.51 -25.80 -5.63
N LEU A 292 -2.76 -25.08 -4.54
CA LEU A 292 -2.35 -25.50 -3.19
C LEU A 292 -3.24 -26.59 -2.59
N GLY A 293 -4.54 -26.58 -2.91
CA GLY A 293 -5.51 -27.59 -2.46
C GLY A 293 -5.42 -28.92 -3.21
N GLY A 294 -4.70 -28.96 -4.34
CA GLY A 294 -4.52 -30.16 -5.18
C GLY A 294 -3.48 -31.16 -4.65
N ASP A 295 -2.66 -30.78 -3.67
CA ASP A 295 -1.54 -31.58 -3.14
C ASP A 295 -1.83 -32.27 -1.78
N ALA A 296 -3.09 -32.31 -1.34
CA ALA A 296 -3.45 -33.20 -0.24
C ALA A 296 -3.19 -34.66 -0.68
N PRO A 297 -2.40 -35.47 0.06
CA PRO A 297 -2.05 -36.80 -0.37
C PRO A 297 -3.32 -37.63 -0.56
N ALA A 298 -3.50 -38.15 -1.78
CA ALA A 298 -4.49 -39.17 -2.11
C ALA A 298 -4.26 -40.39 -1.20
N GLY A 299 -5.00 -40.41 -0.11
CA GLY A 299 -4.86 -41.38 0.97
C GLY A 299 -6.16 -41.51 1.75
N ALA A 300 -7.28 -41.67 1.05
CA ALA A 300 -8.51 -42.23 1.60
C ALA A 300 -9.37 -42.80 0.47
N GLU A 301 -9.05 -44.05 0.16
CA GLU A 301 -9.94 -45.14 -0.29
C GLU A 301 -10.59 -45.04 -1.68
N GLU A 302 -10.04 -45.89 -2.55
CA GLU A 302 -10.67 -46.48 -3.72
C GLU A 302 -12.06 -47.06 -3.38
N GLY A 303 -13.06 -46.65 -4.15
CA GLY A 303 -14.37 -47.27 -4.24
C GLY A 303 -14.79 -47.36 -5.70
N THR A 304 -14.06 -48.17 -6.49
CA THR A 304 -14.47 -48.56 -7.84
C THR A 304 -15.74 -49.40 -7.77
N GLY A 305 -16.88 -48.78 -8.09
CA GLY A 305 -18.16 -49.45 -8.34
C GLY A 305 -18.54 -49.30 -9.81
N THR A 306 -17.87 -50.03 -10.69
CA THR A 306 -18.35 -50.29 -12.04
C THR A 306 -19.41 -51.38 -11.95
N GLU A 307 -20.69 -51.01 -11.99
CA GLU A 307 -21.75 -51.98 -12.30
C GLU A 307 -21.99 -51.97 -13.81
N GLU A 308 -21.44 -53.01 -14.44
CA GLU A 308 -21.80 -53.48 -15.77
C GLU A 308 -23.30 -53.83 -15.80
N VAL A 309 -24.04 -53.23 -16.74
CA VAL A 309 -25.36 -53.72 -17.13
C VAL A 309 -25.18 -54.67 -18.31
N PRO A 310 -25.46 -55.98 -18.18
CA PRO A 310 -25.42 -56.89 -19.32
C PRO A 310 -26.69 -56.74 -20.16
N GLY A 311 -26.51 -56.45 -21.45
CA GLY A 311 -27.57 -56.53 -22.44
C GLY A 311 -27.81 -57.97 -22.90
N ALA A 312 -29.07 -58.41 -22.86
CA ALA A 312 -29.64 -59.43 -23.75
C ALA A 312 -31.17 -59.49 -23.53
N GLY A 313 -31.97 -59.34 -24.59
CA GLY A 313 -33.39 -59.71 -24.55
C GLY A 313 -34.31 -58.97 -25.52
N ASP A 314 -34.40 -59.50 -26.72
CA ASP A 314 -35.40 -59.24 -27.77
C ASP A 314 -36.86 -59.37 -27.26
N GLY A 315 -37.81 -58.58 -27.80
CA GLY A 315 -39.24 -58.75 -27.46
C GLY A 315 -40.18 -57.57 -27.74
N THR A 316 -40.73 -57.54 -28.95
CA THR A 316 -41.93 -56.80 -29.40
C THR A 316 -43.13 -56.87 -28.44
N GLY A 317 -43.89 -55.77 -28.30
CA GLY A 317 -45.25 -55.79 -27.74
C GLY A 317 -45.88 -54.41 -27.49
N GLU A 318 -46.82 -54.00 -28.35
CA GLU A 318 -47.77 -52.90 -28.13
C GLU A 318 -48.68 -53.14 -26.91
N GLY A 319 -49.05 -52.08 -26.17
CA GLY A 319 -50.11 -52.14 -25.16
C GLY A 319 -50.22 -50.93 -24.23
N VAL A 320 -51.29 -50.15 -24.43
CA VAL A 320 -51.78 -48.95 -23.73
C VAL A 320 -51.89 -49.08 -22.19
N GLY A 321 -51.61 -48.01 -21.45
CA GLY A 321 -51.91 -47.88 -20.01
C GLY A 321 -51.71 -46.45 -19.47
N GLN A 322 -52.70 -45.98 -18.72
CA GLN A 322 -53.08 -44.62 -18.32
C GLN A 322 -52.44 -44.14 -16.98
N GLU A 323 -52.61 -42.84 -16.65
CA GLU A 323 -52.52 -42.19 -15.32
C GLU A 323 -51.10 -41.88 -14.77
N THR A 324 -50.78 -40.75 -14.12
CA THR A 324 -51.52 -39.58 -13.59
C THR A 324 -50.51 -38.46 -13.32
N VAL A 325 -50.88 -37.20 -13.56
CA VAL A 325 -50.13 -35.98 -13.20
C VAL A 325 -50.72 -35.46 -11.89
N GLU A 326 -49.91 -35.31 -10.84
CA GLU A 326 -50.30 -34.67 -9.59
C GLU A 326 -49.86 -33.20 -9.58
N ASP A 327 -50.84 -32.30 -9.46
CA ASP A 327 -50.70 -30.87 -9.16
C ASP A 327 -50.37 -30.66 -7.66
N PRO A 328 -49.50 -29.68 -7.29
CA PRO A 328 -49.40 -29.20 -5.92
C PRO A 328 -50.43 -28.08 -5.57
N PRO A 329 -50.84 -27.96 -4.29
CA PRO A 329 -52.01 -27.19 -3.83
C PRO A 329 -51.76 -25.67 -3.64
N PRO A 330 -52.85 -24.87 -3.50
CA PRO A 330 -52.81 -23.40 -3.56
C PRO A 330 -52.38 -22.69 -2.27
N ALA A 331 -51.85 -21.48 -2.44
CA ALA A 331 -51.51 -20.53 -1.39
C ALA A 331 -52.72 -19.65 -1.03
N ASP A 332 -53.01 -19.56 0.26
CA ASP A 332 -53.94 -18.58 0.84
C ASP A 332 -53.28 -18.02 2.11
N GLY A 333 -53.22 -16.69 2.24
CA GLY A 333 -52.47 -16.05 3.31
C GLY A 333 -52.40 -14.53 3.20
N THR A 334 -53.55 -13.87 3.35
CA THR A 334 -53.71 -12.43 3.59
C THR A 334 -53.07 -12.03 4.93
N VAL A 335 -52.22 -11.00 4.96
CA VAL A 335 -51.83 -10.30 6.20
C VAL A 335 -51.93 -8.78 6.00
N GLU A 336 -52.62 -8.17 6.95
CA GLU A 336 -53.05 -6.77 7.06
C GLU A 336 -51.91 -5.76 7.23
N ALA A 337 -52.19 -4.52 6.80
CA ALA A 337 -51.34 -3.35 6.99
C ALA A 337 -51.52 -2.73 8.41
N PRO A 338 -50.49 -2.12 9.01
CA PRO A 338 -50.61 -1.46 10.30
C PRO A 338 -51.18 -0.05 10.20
N GLY A 339 -52.14 0.25 11.07
CA GLY A 339 -52.81 1.54 11.20
C GLY A 339 -51.97 2.62 11.89
N VAL A 340 -52.19 3.85 11.46
CA VAL A 340 -51.71 5.11 12.04
C VAL A 340 -52.61 5.50 13.23
N PRO A 341 -52.07 5.94 14.38
CA PRO A 341 -52.84 6.68 15.36
C PRO A 341 -52.65 8.20 15.16
N GLY A 342 -53.76 8.93 15.12
CA GLY A 342 -53.78 10.38 15.26
C GLY A 342 -54.50 10.76 16.55
N GLU A 343 -53.90 11.66 17.31
CA GLU A 343 -54.49 12.87 17.92
C GLU A 343 -53.36 13.78 18.43
#